data_AF-A0AA88UB79-F1
#
_entry.id   AF-A0AA88UB79-F1
#
_cell.length_a   1.000
_cell.length_b   1.000
_cell.length_c   1.000
_cell.angle_alpha   90.00
_cell.angle_beta   90.00
_cell.angle_gamma   90.00
#
_symmetry.space_group_name_H-M   'P 1'
#
loop_
_entity.id
_entity.type
_entity.pdbx_description
1 polymer ?
#
loop_
_entity_poly.entity_id
_entity_poly.type
_entity_poly.pdbx_seq_one_letter_code
_entity_poly.pdbx_strand_id
1 'polypeptide(L)'
;YYCDISALPNGLESQKGKELLPFVKLIDKFEASCHDIANDDVVFTLRTSKDAPKYKLVRVDLKEPSTWTEVLQETEKDVLESAIAVNGDQMVMSNLNDVKHVLQKRNLETGALLHHLPIEIGSVYDVSGRRKDNMFFIGFTSFLTAGITYQCNLESRIPGMKVFREIVVPGFNRNEFRVNQDGTKIPMFIVAKKDIVLDGSHPCSLYAYGGFNISLSPTFSVCRIVLARHLGAVYCIANIRGGGEYGEEWHKAGSLAKKQNCFDDFISAAEYLPKKLCIPAEAVASFLLGLTSIRPCMNLRLWLFREGGGVPLVN
;
A
#
# COMPACT_ATOMS: atom_id res chain seq x y z
N TYR A 1 23.41 7.85 -5.38
CA TYR A 1 24.82 8.28 -5.25
C TYR A 1 25.36 7.76 -3.94
N TYR A 2 26.66 7.51 -3.82
CA TYR A 2 27.33 7.20 -2.55
C TYR A 2 28.65 7.97 -2.42
N CYS A 3 29.17 8.11 -1.20
CA CYS A 3 30.47 8.71 -0.93
C CYS A 3 31.18 7.86 0.13
N ASP A 4 32.37 7.37 -0.18
CA ASP A 4 33.21 6.68 0.81
C ASP A 4 33.92 7.71 1.68
N ILE A 5 33.42 7.89 2.91
CA ILE A 5 33.97 8.84 3.88
C ILE A 5 35.35 8.36 4.38
N SER A 6 35.62 7.05 4.38
CA SER A 6 36.88 6.48 4.85
C SER A 6 38.05 6.76 3.89
N ALA A 7 37.75 6.96 2.60
CA ALA A 7 38.71 7.37 1.58
C ALA A 7 39.09 8.86 1.69
N LEU A 8 38.40 9.64 2.53
CA LEU A 8 38.70 11.06 2.72
C LEU A 8 39.85 11.23 3.73
N PRO A 9 40.94 11.95 3.39
CA PRO A 9 41.98 12.28 4.36
C PRO A 9 41.34 12.99 5.57
N ASN A 10 41.59 12.59 6.82
CA ASN A 10 40.95 13.22 8.00
C ASN A 10 39.40 13.24 7.97
N GLY A 11 38.74 12.34 7.24
CA GLY A 11 37.28 12.24 7.16
C GLY A 11 36.60 13.48 6.55
N LEU A 12 35.40 13.82 7.04
CA LEU A 12 34.61 14.95 6.54
C LEU A 12 35.29 16.32 6.74
N GLU A 13 36.20 16.44 7.72
CA GLU A 13 36.90 17.71 7.99
C GLU A 13 37.80 18.13 6.81
N SER A 14 38.34 17.21 6.00
CA SER A 14 39.09 17.58 4.79
C SER A 14 38.24 18.10 3.64
N GLN A 15 36.92 18.02 3.78
CA GLN A 15 35.98 18.53 2.80
C GLN A 15 35.43 19.90 3.22
N LYS A 16 35.84 20.43 4.38
CA LYS A 16 35.46 21.75 4.86
C LYS A 16 35.99 22.83 3.89
N GLY A 17 35.08 23.60 3.31
CA GLY A 17 35.39 24.61 2.29
C GLY A 17 35.41 24.09 0.84
N LYS A 18 35.16 22.80 0.60
CA LYS A 18 34.85 22.28 -0.74
C LYS A 18 33.36 22.38 -1.00
N GLU A 19 32.99 22.65 -2.25
CA GLU A 19 31.59 22.80 -2.64
C GLU A 19 30.81 21.48 -2.61
N LEU A 20 31.46 20.34 -2.92
CA LEU A 20 30.81 19.04 -3.02
C LEU A 20 31.69 17.90 -2.50
N LEU A 21 31.06 16.92 -1.85
CA LEU A 21 31.67 15.62 -1.54
C LEU A 21 31.89 14.82 -2.84
N PRO A 22 32.91 13.93 -2.91
CA PRO A 22 33.20 13.13 -4.11
C PRO A 22 32.18 12.00 -4.29
N PHE A 23 30.96 12.36 -4.66
CA PHE A 23 29.88 11.41 -4.88
C PHE A 23 30.10 10.55 -6.13
N VAL A 24 29.97 9.24 -5.97
CA VAL A 24 29.93 8.26 -7.05
C VAL A 24 28.48 7.97 -7.41
N LYS A 25 28.19 7.94 -8.71
CA LYS A 25 26.88 7.58 -9.26
C LYS A 25 26.65 6.07 -9.10
N LEU A 26 25.52 5.70 -8.51
CA LEU A 26 25.09 4.30 -8.37
C LEU A 26 23.83 4.04 -9.18
N ILE A 27 22.77 4.79 -8.84
CA ILE A 27 21.54 4.90 -9.60
C ILE A 27 21.34 6.40 -9.80
N ASP A 28 21.53 6.87 -11.03
CA ASP A 28 21.43 8.30 -11.40
C ASP A 28 20.36 8.57 -12.46
N LYS A 29 19.59 7.54 -12.81
CA LYS A 29 18.44 7.62 -13.71
C LYS A 29 17.16 7.20 -12.99
N PHE A 30 16.08 7.91 -13.26
CA PHE A 30 14.74 7.63 -12.71
C PHE A 30 14.03 6.52 -13.50
N GLU A 31 14.72 5.41 -13.78
CA GLU A 31 14.19 4.28 -14.54
C GLU A 31 13.44 3.28 -13.65
N ALA A 32 13.79 3.21 -12.36
CA ALA A 32 13.19 2.33 -11.39
C ALA A 32 13.20 2.94 -9.98
N SER A 33 12.25 2.51 -9.16
CA SER A 33 12.31 2.76 -7.72
C SER A 33 13.35 1.83 -7.10
N CYS A 34 14.18 2.37 -6.22
CA CYS A 34 15.17 1.62 -5.45
C CYS A 34 15.14 2.10 -4.00
N HIS A 35 15.02 1.16 -3.07
CA HIS A 35 14.99 1.43 -1.63
C HIS A 35 15.95 0.49 -0.91
N ASP A 36 16.76 1.03 -0.01
CA ASP A 36 17.69 0.24 0.79
C ASP A 36 16.97 -0.53 1.90
N ILE A 37 17.36 -1.79 2.10
CA ILE A 37 16.81 -2.66 3.14
C ILE A 37 17.86 -2.96 4.21
N ALA A 38 19.08 -3.27 3.77
CA ALA A 38 20.24 -3.54 4.63
C ALA A 38 21.53 -3.46 3.81
N ASN A 39 22.65 -3.43 4.50
CA ASN A 39 23.97 -3.62 3.90
C ASN A 39 24.89 -4.43 4.82
N ASP A 40 25.78 -5.20 4.21
CA ASP A 40 26.95 -5.82 4.82
C ASP A 40 28.18 -5.13 4.24
N ASP A 41 28.76 -4.19 5.00
CA ASP A 41 29.78 -3.25 4.54
C ASP A 41 29.37 -2.54 3.25
N VAL A 42 30.04 -2.86 2.13
CA VAL A 42 29.83 -2.26 0.80
C VAL A 42 28.77 -2.99 -0.03
N VAL A 43 28.19 -4.06 0.50
CA VAL A 43 27.24 -4.90 -0.22
C VAL A 43 25.82 -4.57 0.25
N PHE A 44 25.03 -3.92 -0.61
CA PHE A 44 23.70 -3.42 -0.30
C PHE A 44 22.62 -4.36 -0.82
N THR A 45 21.63 -4.67 0.03
CA THR A 45 20.38 -5.31 -0.36
C THR A 45 19.32 -4.25 -0.58
N LEU A 46 18.79 -4.19 -1.80
CA LEU A 46 17.85 -3.19 -2.27
C LEU A 46 16.53 -3.83 -2.71
N ARG A 47 15.40 -3.19 -2.41
CA ARG A 47 14.13 -3.42 -3.09
C ARG A 47 14.08 -2.56 -4.35
N THR A 48 13.73 -3.15 -5.48
CA THR A 48 13.66 -2.41 -6.75
C THR A 48 12.52 -2.85 -7.65
N SER A 49 11.97 -1.90 -8.44
CA SER A 49 11.03 -2.19 -9.52
C SER A 49 11.69 -2.41 -10.88
N LYS A 50 13.03 -2.38 -10.96
CA LYS A 50 13.78 -2.55 -12.20
C LYS A 50 13.51 -3.93 -12.81
N ASP A 51 12.92 -3.94 -14.00
CA ASP A 51 12.49 -5.14 -14.71
C ASP A 51 11.60 -6.07 -13.85
N ALA A 52 10.89 -5.51 -12.88
CA ALA A 52 10.07 -6.22 -11.90
C ALA A 52 8.94 -5.32 -11.37
N PRO A 53 7.80 -5.17 -12.09
CA PRO A 53 6.74 -4.25 -11.71
C PRO A 53 6.12 -4.49 -10.32
N LYS A 54 6.20 -5.70 -9.77
CA LYS A 54 5.76 -6.05 -8.41
C LYS A 54 6.89 -6.09 -7.38
N TYR A 55 8.03 -5.54 -7.77
CA TYR A 55 9.25 -5.40 -7.01
C TYR A 55 9.96 -6.74 -6.73
N LYS A 56 11.28 -6.66 -6.62
CA LYS A 56 12.17 -7.76 -6.26
C LYS A 56 13.23 -7.27 -5.27
N LEU A 57 13.97 -8.21 -4.66
CA LEU A 57 15.15 -7.88 -3.87
C LEU A 57 16.41 -8.26 -4.63
N VAL A 58 17.35 -7.33 -4.67
CA VAL A 58 18.64 -7.48 -5.34
C VAL A 58 19.77 -7.09 -4.40
N ARG A 59 20.96 -7.59 -4.67
CA ARG A 59 22.19 -7.24 -3.98
C ARG A 59 23.17 -6.62 -4.95
N VAL A 60 23.82 -5.53 -4.53
CA VAL A 60 24.81 -4.79 -5.31
C VAL A 60 26.03 -4.51 -4.44
N ASP A 61 27.22 -4.84 -4.94
CA ASP A 61 28.48 -4.43 -4.33
C ASP A 61 28.84 -3.03 -4.86
N LEU A 62 29.08 -2.05 -3.98
CA LEU A 62 29.48 -0.70 -4.39
C LEU A 62 30.84 -0.66 -5.11
N LYS A 63 31.69 -1.69 -4.93
CA LYS A 63 32.94 -1.88 -5.68
C LYS A 63 32.71 -2.36 -7.10
N GLU A 64 31.62 -3.09 -7.35
CA GLU A 64 31.20 -3.59 -8.66
C GLU A 64 29.73 -3.21 -8.96
N PRO A 65 29.42 -1.89 -9.05
CA PRO A 65 28.04 -1.40 -9.07
C PRO A 65 27.24 -1.77 -10.32
N SER A 66 27.89 -2.34 -11.33
CA SER A 66 27.26 -2.88 -12.54
C SER A 66 26.68 -4.29 -12.35
N THR A 67 27.08 -5.00 -11.30
CA THR A 67 26.69 -6.40 -11.06
C THR A 67 25.60 -6.47 -9.99
N TRP A 68 24.41 -6.92 -10.39
CA TRP A 68 23.23 -6.98 -9.53
C TRP A 68 22.77 -8.42 -9.43
N THR A 69 22.78 -8.98 -8.23
CA THR A 69 22.38 -10.38 -7.98
C THR A 69 21.02 -10.42 -7.35
N GLU A 70 20.12 -11.25 -7.86
CA GLU A 70 18.78 -11.39 -7.28
C GLU A 70 18.84 -12.20 -5.97
N VAL A 71 18.22 -11.66 -4.92
CA VAL A 71 18.05 -12.32 -3.61
C VAL A 71 16.64 -12.90 -3.51
N LEU A 72 15.66 -12.16 -4.02
CA LEU A 72 14.27 -12.59 -4.10
C LEU A 72 13.71 -12.16 -5.44
N GLN A 73 13.20 -13.12 -6.21
CA GLN A 73 12.54 -12.87 -7.49
C GLN A 73 11.18 -12.20 -7.30
N GLU A 74 10.76 -11.45 -8.32
CA GLU A 74 9.39 -10.96 -8.42
C GLU A 74 8.40 -12.14 -8.39
N THR A 75 7.26 -11.95 -7.72
CA THR A 75 6.19 -12.95 -7.73
C THR A 75 5.13 -12.64 -8.78
N GLU A 76 4.43 -13.65 -9.29
CA GLU A 76 3.38 -13.45 -10.28
C GLU A 76 2.19 -12.63 -9.76
N LYS A 77 1.92 -12.64 -8.45
CA LYS A 77 0.70 -12.09 -7.85
C LYS A 77 0.96 -10.94 -6.89
N ASP A 78 1.85 -11.13 -5.94
CA ASP A 78 2.02 -10.25 -4.79
C ASP A 78 2.94 -9.08 -5.10
N VAL A 79 2.53 -7.88 -4.68
CA VAL A 79 3.38 -6.69 -4.72
C VAL A 79 4.19 -6.63 -3.44
N LEU A 80 5.51 -6.67 -3.53
CA LEU A 80 6.37 -6.41 -2.37
C LEU A 80 6.30 -4.91 -2.05
N GLU A 81 5.62 -4.52 -0.98
CA GLU A 81 5.46 -3.11 -0.59
C GLU A 81 6.59 -2.63 0.31
N SER A 82 7.00 -3.43 1.29
CA SER A 82 8.11 -3.08 2.19
C SER A 82 8.85 -4.31 2.71
N ALA A 83 10.10 -4.10 3.10
CA ALA A 83 10.90 -5.06 3.85
C ALA A 83 11.76 -4.33 4.88
N ILE A 84 11.99 -4.94 6.02
CA ILE A 84 12.96 -4.46 7.02
C ILE A 84 13.88 -5.59 7.45
N ALA A 85 15.16 -5.29 7.64
CA ALA A 85 16.10 -6.24 8.24
C ALA A 85 16.00 -6.23 9.76
N VAL A 86 15.99 -7.42 10.37
CA VAL A 86 15.78 -7.65 11.80
C VAL A 86 16.53 -8.90 12.25
N ASN A 87 16.79 -9.03 13.55
CA ASN A 87 17.42 -10.20 14.15
C ASN A 87 18.69 -10.70 13.43
N GLY A 88 19.55 -9.76 13.02
CA GLY A 88 20.81 -10.00 12.32
C GLY A 88 20.62 -10.39 10.86
N ASP A 89 20.23 -11.65 10.61
CA ASP A 89 20.21 -12.30 9.30
C ASP A 89 18.79 -12.55 8.77
N GLN A 90 17.78 -11.92 9.38
CA GLN A 90 16.38 -12.07 9.00
C GLN A 90 15.82 -10.78 8.42
N MET A 91 14.70 -10.92 7.71
CA MET A 91 13.90 -9.80 7.27
C MET A 91 12.42 -10.10 7.44
N VAL A 92 11.65 -9.04 7.71
CA VAL A 92 10.19 -9.07 7.68
C VAL A 92 9.74 -8.32 6.44
N MET A 93 8.93 -8.98 5.63
CA MET A 93 8.37 -8.45 4.40
C MET A 93 6.87 -8.27 4.53
N SER A 94 6.37 -7.16 3.99
CA SER A 94 4.96 -6.87 3.82
C SER A 94 4.65 -6.85 2.33
N ASN A 95 3.87 -7.83 1.91
CA ASN A 95 3.39 -7.93 0.53
C ASN A 95 1.91 -7.60 0.48
N LEU A 96 1.46 -7.04 -0.64
CA LEU A 96 0.05 -6.85 -0.95
C LEU A 96 -0.40 -7.94 -1.94
N ASN A 97 -1.33 -8.79 -1.49
CA ASN A 97 -1.97 -9.84 -2.29
C ASN A 97 -3.47 -9.54 -2.37
N ASP A 98 -3.98 -9.27 -3.57
CA ASP A 98 -5.39 -8.90 -3.82
C ASP A 98 -5.92 -7.86 -2.82
N VAL A 99 -5.12 -6.80 -2.64
CA VAL A 99 -5.40 -5.65 -1.77
C VAL A 99 -5.42 -5.98 -0.26
N LYS A 100 -4.80 -7.10 0.14
CA LYS A 100 -4.64 -7.52 1.54
C LYS A 100 -3.19 -7.74 1.86
N HIS A 101 -2.76 -7.32 3.04
CA HIS A 101 -1.38 -7.55 3.44
C HIS A 101 -1.14 -8.99 3.85
N VAL A 102 0.01 -9.52 3.44
CA VAL A 102 0.57 -10.79 3.88
C VAL A 102 1.97 -10.52 4.42
N LEU A 103 2.20 -10.90 5.67
CA LEU A 103 3.49 -10.75 6.32
C LEU A 103 4.30 -12.04 6.26
N GLN A 104 5.57 -11.91 5.95
CA GLN A 104 6.51 -13.03 5.84
C GLN A 104 7.79 -12.73 6.60
N LYS A 105 8.29 -13.70 7.34
CA LYS A 105 9.66 -13.72 7.84
C LYS A 105 10.52 -14.51 6.87
N ARG A 106 11.64 -13.94 6.44
CA ARG A 106 12.58 -14.55 5.50
C ARG A 106 14.02 -14.42 5.98
N ASN A 107 14.90 -15.26 5.44
CA ASN A 107 16.34 -15.11 5.60
C ASN A 107 16.83 -13.97 4.68
N LEU A 108 17.59 -13.03 5.22
CA LEU A 108 18.08 -11.84 4.52
C LEU A 108 19.13 -12.19 3.45
N GLU A 109 19.95 -13.21 3.72
CA GLU A 109 21.03 -13.61 2.83
C GLU A 109 20.51 -14.31 1.57
N THR A 110 19.66 -15.31 1.77
CA THR A 110 19.19 -16.24 0.74
C THR A 110 17.81 -15.92 0.18
N GLY A 111 17.05 -15.02 0.82
CA GLY A 111 15.65 -14.78 0.48
C GLY A 111 14.70 -15.92 0.84
N ALA A 112 15.18 -17.00 1.49
CA ALA A 112 14.38 -18.17 1.82
C ALA A 112 13.25 -17.81 2.79
N LEU A 113 12.04 -18.33 2.52
CA LEU A 113 10.90 -18.18 3.42
C LEU A 113 11.14 -18.98 4.70
N LEU A 114 11.03 -18.32 5.85
CA LEU A 114 11.13 -18.97 7.16
C LEU A 114 9.74 -19.21 7.74
N HIS A 115 8.88 -18.18 7.78
CA HIS A 115 7.51 -18.28 8.32
C HIS A 115 6.56 -17.28 7.66
N HIS A 116 5.28 -17.65 7.58
CA HIS A 116 4.20 -16.68 7.44
C HIS A 116 3.82 -16.13 8.82
N LEU A 117 3.61 -14.82 8.91
CA LEU A 117 3.23 -14.15 10.14
C LEU A 117 1.72 -13.87 10.09
N PRO A 118 0.91 -14.53 10.93
CA PRO A 118 -0.54 -14.45 10.82
C PRO A 118 -1.04 -13.07 11.24
N ILE A 119 -1.87 -12.46 10.39
CA ILE A 119 -2.63 -11.24 10.64
C ILE A 119 -4.05 -11.40 10.08
N GLU A 120 -5.01 -10.68 10.65
CA GLU A 120 -6.34 -10.58 10.04
C GLU A 120 -6.27 -9.88 8.67
N ILE A 121 -7.34 -10.00 7.88
CA ILE A 121 -7.47 -9.24 6.63
C ILE A 121 -7.52 -7.74 6.93
N GLY A 122 -6.54 -7.00 6.42
CA GLY A 122 -6.45 -5.57 6.61
C GLY A 122 -5.19 -4.95 6.02
N SER A 123 -4.85 -3.80 6.57
CA SER A 123 -3.69 -3.00 6.21
C SER A 123 -2.62 -3.06 7.27
N VAL A 124 -1.39 -3.36 6.85
CA VAL A 124 -0.20 -3.20 7.69
C VAL A 124 0.45 -1.87 7.36
N TYR A 125 0.87 -1.14 8.38
CA TYR A 125 1.62 0.11 8.25
C TYR A 125 2.69 0.19 9.36
N ASP A 126 3.62 1.14 9.25
CA ASP A 126 4.66 1.39 10.25
C ASP A 126 5.43 0.13 10.73
N VAL A 127 5.82 -0.73 9.78
CA VAL A 127 6.69 -1.89 10.08
C VAL A 127 8.03 -1.37 10.59
N SER A 128 8.34 -1.61 11.86
CA SER A 128 9.46 -0.99 12.55
C SER A 128 10.28 -1.98 13.37
N GLY A 129 11.58 -1.96 13.15
CA GLY A 129 12.57 -2.79 13.82
C GLY A 129 13.94 -2.54 13.17
N ARG A 130 15.02 -2.56 13.96
CA ARG A 130 16.37 -2.43 13.42
C ARG A 130 16.97 -3.82 13.22
N ARG A 131 17.96 -3.92 12.35
CA ARG A 131 18.69 -5.18 12.10
C ARG A 131 19.20 -5.85 13.37
N LYS A 132 19.63 -5.08 14.37
CA LYS A 132 20.12 -5.62 15.65
C LYS A 132 19.04 -6.05 16.64
N ASP A 133 17.78 -5.65 16.41
CA ASP A 133 16.69 -5.92 17.33
C ASP A 133 16.11 -7.32 17.04
N ASN A 134 15.87 -8.08 18.10
CA ASN A 134 15.23 -9.41 18.06
C ASN A 134 13.69 -9.33 18.09
N MET A 135 13.14 -8.14 17.90
CA MET A 135 11.71 -7.86 17.95
C MET A 135 11.39 -6.75 16.97
N PHE A 136 10.20 -6.79 16.39
CA PHE A 136 9.65 -5.73 15.56
C PHE A 136 8.20 -5.43 15.94
N PHE A 137 7.74 -4.26 15.53
CA PHE A 137 6.37 -3.80 15.70
C PHE A 137 5.75 -3.51 14.33
N ILE A 138 4.43 -3.65 14.25
CA ILE A 138 3.64 -3.19 13.12
C ILE A 138 2.41 -2.46 13.62
N GLY A 139 1.96 -1.47 12.85
CA GLY A 139 0.59 -0.98 12.88
C GLY A 139 -0.30 -1.86 11.99
N PHE A 140 -1.52 -2.13 12.45
CA PHE A 140 -2.53 -2.85 11.70
C PHE A 140 -3.88 -2.14 11.82
N THR A 141 -4.61 -2.00 10.71
CA THR A 141 -5.98 -1.49 10.69
C THR A 141 -6.79 -2.28 9.67
N SER A 142 -8.12 -2.20 9.77
CA SER A 142 -9.05 -2.76 8.78
C SER A 142 -10.34 -1.95 8.81
N PHE A 143 -11.28 -2.21 7.92
CA PHE A 143 -12.55 -1.46 7.89
C PHE A 143 -13.31 -1.51 9.22
N LEU A 144 -13.17 -2.60 9.97
CA LEU A 144 -13.84 -2.83 11.25
C LEU A 144 -12.87 -2.96 12.43
N THR A 145 -11.60 -2.58 12.26
CA THR A 145 -10.56 -2.64 13.29
C THR A 145 -9.82 -1.31 13.33
N ALA A 146 -10.06 -0.51 14.37
CA ALA A 146 -9.59 0.88 14.45
C ALA A 146 -8.08 0.99 14.34
N GLY A 147 -7.36 0.18 15.12
CA GLY A 147 -5.91 0.11 15.06
C GLY A 147 -5.40 -0.87 16.10
N ILE A 148 -4.46 -1.71 15.70
CA ILE A 148 -3.74 -2.63 16.57
C ILE A 148 -2.26 -2.42 16.31
N THR A 149 -1.48 -2.18 17.37
CA THR A 149 -0.04 -2.34 17.31
C THR A 149 0.28 -3.77 17.71
N TYR A 150 0.81 -4.56 16.79
CA TYR A 150 1.36 -5.87 17.11
C TYR A 150 2.85 -5.75 17.43
N GLN A 151 3.32 -6.63 18.30
CA GLN A 151 4.72 -6.91 18.55
C GLN A 151 5.01 -8.38 18.25
N CYS A 152 6.21 -8.67 17.74
CA CYS A 152 6.63 -10.04 17.50
C CYS A 152 8.09 -10.21 17.92
N ASN A 153 8.33 -11.12 18.87
CA ASN A 153 9.67 -11.55 19.26
C ASN A 153 10.14 -12.68 18.31
N LEU A 154 11.34 -12.50 17.75
CA LEU A 154 11.94 -13.34 16.72
C LEU A 154 12.87 -14.44 17.27
N GLU A 155 13.17 -14.42 18.56
CA GLU A 155 13.95 -15.48 19.26
C GLU A 155 13.16 -16.78 19.36
N SER A 156 11.83 -16.68 19.34
CA SER A 156 10.95 -17.85 19.36
C SER A 156 11.01 -18.62 18.04
N ARG A 157 11.16 -19.95 18.13
CA ARG A 157 11.20 -20.85 16.96
C ARG A 157 9.96 -20.71 16.06
N ILE A 158 8.81 -20.42 16.67
CA ILE A 158 7.57 -20.07 15.97
C ILE A 158 7.25 -18.62 16.35
N PRO A 159 7.54 -17.64 15.48
CA PRO A 159 7.25 -16.25 15.77
C PRO A 159 5.74 -16.03 15.81
N GLY A 160 5.24 -15.50 16.93
CA GLY A 160 3.82 -15.20 17.13
C GLY A 160 3.58 -13.69 17.18
N MET A 161 2.56 -13.23 16.46
CA MET A 161 2.10 -11.84 16.53
C MET A 161 1.30 -11.64 17.83
N LYS A 162 1.75 -10.77 18.72
CA LYS A 162 1.07 -10.44 19.99
C LYS A 162 0.56 -9.02 19.93
N VAL A 163 -0.67 -8.80 20.41
CA VAL A 163 -1.21 -7.44 20.56
C VAL A 163 -0.41 -6.72 21.64
N PHE A 164 0.23 -5.61 21.26
CA PHE A 164 0.92 -4.71 22.19
C PHE A 164 -0.02 -3.59 22.65
N ARG A 165 -0.76 -3.00 21.70
CA ARG A 165 -1.82 -2.02 21.96
C ARG A 165 -2.97 -2.22 20.98
N GLU A 166 -4.17 -1.95 21.45
CA GLU A 166 -5.39 -1.99 20.64
C GLU A 166 -6.23 -0.75 20.92
N ILE A 167 -6.71 -0.11 19.85
CA ILE A 167 -7.61 1.03 19.92
C ILE A 167 -9.04 0.49 19.99
N VAL A 168 -9.71 0.74 21.11
CA VAL A 168 -11.13 0.42 21.28
C VAL A 168 -11.95 1.70 21.10
N VAL A 169 -12.90 1.67 20.17
CA VAL A 169 -13.84 2.78 19.95
C VAL A 169 -15.09 2.53 20.82
N PRO A 170 -15.39 3.38 21.82
CA PRO A 170 -16.54 3.19 22.70
C PRO A 170 -17.85 3.06 21.92
N GLY A 171 -18.66 2.06 22.24
CA GLY A 171 -19.95 1.80 21.58
C GLY A 171 -19.86 1.29 20.14
N PHE A 172 -18.66 1.05 19.60
CA PHE A 172 -18.50 0.39 18.31
C PHE A 172 -18.48 -1.13 18.50
N ASN A 173 -19.31 -1.84 17.73
CA ASN A 173 -19.33 -3.30 17.71
C ASN A 173 -19.13 -3.78 16.27
N ARG A 174 -17.97 -4.38 15.98
CA ARG A 174 -17.65 -4.90 14.64
C ARG A 174 -18.66 -5.92 14.12
N ASN A 175 -19.34 -6.63 15.03
CA ASN A 175 -20.33 -7.64 14.65
C ASN A 175 -21.61 -7.06 14.07
N GLU A 176 -21.86 -5.75 14.17
CA GLU A 176 -22.98 -5.07 13.52
C GLU A 176 -22.74 -4.82 12.02
N PHE A 177 -21.53 -5.08 11.51
CA PHE A 177 -21.15 -4.75 10.14
C PHE A 177 -20.62 -5.96 9.38
N ARG A 178 -20.70 -5.88 8.05
CA ARG A 178 -20.09 -6.83 7.12
C ARG A 178 -19.17 -6.09 6.16
N VAL A 179 -18.10 -6.77 5.77
CA VAL A 179 -17.16 -6.35 4.75
C VAL A 179 -17.10 -7.47 3.73
N ASN A 180 -17.39 -7.16 2.47
CA ASN A 180 -17.24 -8.08 1.37
C ASN A 180 -16.25 -7.49 0.37
N GLN A 181 -15.31 -8.29 -0.12
CA GLN A 181 -14.56 -7.95 -1.32
C GLN A 181 -15.25 -8.64 -2.49
N ASP A 182 -15.46 -7.92 -3.58
CA ASP A 182 -15.96 -8.54 -4.80
C ASP A 182 -14.86 -9.39 -5.49
N GLY A 183 -15.28 -10.28 -6.37
CA GLY A 183 -14.38 -11.09 -7.21
C GLY A 183 -14.23 -10.52 -8.62
N THR A 184 -14.50 -9.23 -8.81
CA THR A 184 -14.46 -8.61 -10.14
C THR A 184 -13.02 -8.33 -10.56
N LYS A 185 -12.83 -7.96 -11.84
CA LYS A 185 -11.50 -7.63 -12.37
C LYS A 185 -10.92 -6.35 -11.76
N ILE A 186 -11.76 -5.46 -11.25
CA ILE A 186 -11.37 -4.23 -10.54
C ILE A 186 -11.84 -4.43 -9.09
N PRO A 187 -10.96 -4.84 -8.17
CA PRO A 187 -11.39 -5.21 -6.83
C PRO A 187 -12.09 -4.04 -6.14
N MET A 188 -13.17 -4.37 -5.43
CA MET A 188 -13.92 -3.41 -4.65
C MET A 188 -14.32 -4.00 -3.30
N PHE A 189 -14.11 -3.22 -2.25
CA PHE A 189 -14.62 -3.54 -0.92
C PHE A 189 -15.96 -2.85 -0.68
N ILE A 190 -16.95 -3.60 -0.20
CA ILE A 190 -18.27 -3.13 0.20
C ILE A 190 -18.42 -3.31 1.71
N VAL A 191 -18.58 -2.21 2.43
CA VAL A 191 -18.77 -2.14 3.87
C VAL A 191 -20.18 -1.65 4.16
N ALA A 192 -20.91 -2.42 4.97
CA ALA A 192 -22.32 -2.15 5.28
C ALA A 192 -22.68 -2.65 6.67
N LYS A 193 -23.75 -2.12 7.26
CA LYS A 193 -24.37 -2.73 8.44
C LYS A 193 -24.91 -4.13 8.05
N LYS A 194 -24.88 -5.08 8.98
CA LYS A 194 -25.51 -6.39 8.79
C LYS A 194 -27.02 -6.20 8.65
N ASP A 195 -27.63 -7.16 7.97
CA ASP A 195 -29.09 -7.27 7.77
C ASP A 195 -29.74 -6.16 6.93
N ILE A 196 -28.96 -5.24 6.36
CA ILE A 196 -29.49 -4.32 5.35
C ILE A 196 -29.73 -5.08 4.03
N VAL A 197 -30.88 -4.83 3.42
CA VAL A 197 -31.23 -5.37 2.11
C VAL A 197 -30.56 -4.51 1.05
N LEU A 198 -29.75 -5.13 0.20
CA LEU A 198 -29.06 -4.46 -0.90
C LEU A 198 -30.01 -4.25 -2.10
N ASP A 199 -31.22 -3.73 -1.84
CA ASP A 199 -32.24 -3.41 -2.83
C ASP A 199 -32.09 -2.00 -3.42
N GLY A 200 -31.18 -1.23 -2.82
CA GLY A 200 -30.87 0.13 -3.22
C GLY A 200 -31.83 1.21 -2.73
N SER A 201 -32.45 0.96 -1.59
CA SER A 201 -33.06 2.01 -0.78
C SER A 201 -32.03 2.80 0.06
N HIS A 202 -30.78 2.32 0.12
CA HIS A 202 -29.74 2.87 1.00
C HIS A 202 -28.79 3.83 0.27
N PRO A 203 -28.34 4.91 0.92
CA PRO A 203 -27.31 5.78 0.36
C PRO A 203 -25.99 5.03 0.22
N CYS A 204 -25.26 5.25 -0.87
CA CYS A 204 -23.98 4.58 -1.14
C CYS A 204 -22.88 5.60 -1.43
N SER A 205 -21.74 5.49 -0.76
CA SER A 205 -20.55 6.28 -1.06
C SER A 205 -19.50 5.40 -1.75
N LEU A 206 -19.26 5.68 -3.03
CA LEU A 206 -18.18 5.04 -3.81
C LEU A 206 -16.93 5.93 -3.78
N TYR A 207 -15.83 5.37 -3.32
CA TYR A 207 -14.54 6.04 -3.18
C TYR A 207 -13.46 5.34 -4.00
N ALA A 208 -12.61 6.13 -4.66
CA ALA A 208 -11.41 5.65 -5.35
C ALA A 208 -10.36 6.75 -5.44
N TYR A 209 -9.10 6.35 -5.64
CA TYR A 209 -7.97 7.27 -5.80
C TYR A 209 -7.35 7.15 -7.20
N GLY A 210 -6.80 5.98 -7.56
CA GLY A 210 -6.39 5.69 -8.94
C GLY A 210 -5.27 6.57 -9.50
N GLY A 211 -4.20 6.77 -8.73
CA GLY A 211 -3.04 7.55 -9.19
C GLY A 211 -1.81 7.37 -8.31
N PHE A 212 -0.67 7.87 -8.80
CA PHE A 212 0.59 7.99 -8.04
C PHE A 212 1.10 6.70 -7.39
N ASN A 213 0.69 5.55 -7.91
CA ASN A 213 1.04 4.24 -7.36
C ASN A 213 0.58 4.04 -5.91
N ILE A 214 -0.45 4.78 -5.47
CA ILE A 214 -1.00 4.69 -4.11
C ILE A 214 -2.02 3.55 -4.07
N SER A 215 -1.78 2.56 -3.21
CA SER A 215 -2.71 1.45 -2.94
C SER A 215 -3.80 1.88 -1.95
N LEU A 216 -5.07 1.65 -2.28
CA LEU A 216 -6.19 1.85 -1.34
C LEU A 216 -6.49 0.57 -0.55
N SER A 217 -5.76 0.36 0.53
CA SER A 217 -5.94 -0.82 1.38
C SER A 217 -6.98 -0.61 2.50
N PRO A 218 -7.51 -1.69 3.13
CA PRO A 218 -8.55 -1.60 4.15
C PRO A 218 -8.19 -0.75 5.38
N THR A 219 -8.85 0.39 5.54
CA THR A 219 -8.59 1.33 6.65
C THR A 219 -9.85 1.69 7.42
N PHE A 220 -9.71 1.82 8.74
CA PHE A 220 -10.81 2.23 9.61
C PHE A 220 -11.13 3.72 9.46
N SER A 221 -12.42 4.06 9.54
CA SER A 221 -12.88 5.44 9.57
C SER A 221 -14.12 5.56 10.43
N VAL A 222 -14.04 6.37 11.49
CA VAL A 222 -15.16 6.64 12.40
C VAL A 222 -16.36 7.21 11.62
N CYS A 223 -16.12 8.14 10.69
CA CYS A 223 -17.18 8.74 9.88
C CYS A 223 -17.93 7.70 9.05
N ARG A 224 -17.23 6.75 8.40
CA ARG A 224 -17.87 5.66 7.64
C ARG A 224 -18.74 4.80 8.55
N ILE A 225 -18.24 4.44 9.74
CA ILE A 225 -18.99 3.64 10.71
C ILE A 225 -20.24 4.37 11.20
N VAL A 226 -20.14 5.65 11.56
CA VAL A 226 -21.28 6.46 12.03
C VAL A 226 -22.38 6.52 10.97
N LEU A 227 -22.01 6.84 9.73
CA LEU A 227 -22.96 6.94 8.63
C LEU A 227 -23.58 5.58 8.27
N ALA A 228 -22.79 4.50 8.26
CA ALA A 228 -23.31 3.15 8.04
C ALA A 228 -24.28 2.72 9.16
N ARG A 229 -23.98 3.06 10.41
CA ARG A 229 -24.81 2.73 11.58
C ARG A 229 -26.13 3.48 11.60
N HIS A 230 -26.07 4.79 11.39
CA HIS A 230 -27.18 5.70 11.65
C HIS A 230 -27.99 6.06 10.40
N LEU A 231 -27.38 6.03 9.22
CA LEU A 231 -28.06 6.31 7.94
C LEU A 231 -28.22 5.05 7.07
N GLY A 232 -27.73 3.90 7.52
CA GLY A 232 -27.72 2.68 6.71
C GLY A 232 -26.83 2.79 5.48
N ALA A 233 -25.88 3.73 5.48
CA ALA A 233 -25.03 3.98 4.32
C ALA A 233 -24.13 2.79 3.97
N VAL A 234 -23.97 2.55 2.68
CA VAL A 234 -23.06 1.54 2.12
C VAL A 234 -21.80 2.23 1.62
N TYR A 235 -20.64 1.72 2.01
CA TYR A 235 -19.34 2.24 1.58
C TYR A 235 -18.69 1.29 0.62
N CYS A 236 -18.35 1.80 -0.56
CA CYS A 236 -17.68 1.06 -1.60
C CYS A 236 -16.31 1.69 -1.86
N ILE A 237 -15.25 0.90 -1.84
CA ILE A 237 -13.89 1.37 -2.14
C ILE A 237 -13.36 0.56 -3.31
N ALA A 238 -13.21 1.23 -4.45
CA ALA A 238 -12.76 0.60 -5.69
C ALA A 238 -11.26 0.81 -5.91
N ASN A 239 -10.54 -0.29 -6.06
CA ASN A 239 -9.10 -0.36 -6.32
C ASN A 239 -8.82 -0.26 -7.82
N ILE A 240 -9.13 0.91 -8.39
CA ILE A 240 -9.02 1.17 -9.83
C ILE A 240 -7.56 1.27 -10.31
N ARG A 241 -7.33 1.17 -11.63
CA ARG A 241 -6.01 1.38 -12.24
C ARG A 241 -5.45 2.77 -11.90
N GLY A 242 -4.13 2.89 -11.95
CA GLY A 242 -3.39 4.09 -11.52
C GLY A 242 -2.88 4.01 -10.08
N GLY A 243 -3.50 3.18 -9.24
CA GLY A 243 -2.96 2.81 -7.91
C GLY A 243 -1.84 1.76 -7.99
N GLY A 244 -1.35 1.33 -6.83
CA GLY A 244 -0.23 0.40 -6.70
C GLY A 244 -0.62 -1.04 -6.36
N GLU A 245 -1.91 -1.36 -6.33
CA GLU A 245 -2.44 -2.62 -5.79
C GLU A 245 -1.89 -3.88 -6.47
N TYR A 246 -1.53 -3.76 -7.75
CA TYR A 246 -0.97 -4.84 -8.57
C TYR A 246 0.39 -4.47 -9.19
N GLY A 247 1.09 -3.49 -8.60
CA GLY A 247 2.43 -3.05 -9.00
C GLY A 247 2.43 -2.00 -10.11
N GLU A 248 3.62 -1.72 -10.64
CA GLU A 248 3.86 -0.62 -11.57
C GLU A 248 3.04 -0.70 -12.86
N GLU A 249 2.71 -1.90 -13.34
CA GLU A 249 1.88 -2.02 -14.55
C GLU A 249 0.43 -1.58 -14.29
N TRP A 250 -0.10 -1.82 -13.09
CA TRP A 250 -1.42 -1.30 -12.69
C TRP A 250 -1.42 0.22 -12.59
N HIS A 251 -0.34 0.78 -12.05
CA HIS A 251 -0.13 2.21 -11.99
C HIS A 251 -0.02 2.84 -13.39
N LYS A 252 0.85 2.32 -14.25
CA LYS A 252 1.05 2.81 -15.63
C LYS A 252 -0.21 2.65 -16.49
N ALA A 253 -1.00 1.60 -16.25
CA ALA A 253 -2.26 1.39 -16.95
C ALA A 253 -3.33 2.47 -16.65
N GLY A 254 -3.16 3.26 -15.58
CA GLY A 254 -4.02 4.41 -15.24
C GLY A 254 -3.27 5.74 -15.19
N SER A 255 -2.16 5.88 -15.93
CA SER A 255 -1.30 7.07 -15.88
C SER A 255 -1.13 7.73 -17.26
N LEU A 256 -0.81 9.03 -17.25
CA LEU A 256 -0.53 9.83 -18.46
C LEU A 256 -1.62 9.67 -19.53
N ALA A 257 -1.25 9.30 -20.76
CA ALA A 257 -2.19 9.10 -21.87
C ALA A 257 -3.24 8.00 -21.60
N LYS A 258 -3.00 7.09 -20.65
CA LYS A 258 -3.92 6.04 -20.24
C LYS A 258 -4.84 6.46 -19.09
N LYS A 259 -4.84 7.73 -18.68
CA LYS A 259 -5.62 8.21 -17.53
C LYS A 259 -7.12 7.95 -17.67
N GLN A 260 -7.63 7.88 -18.89
CA GLN A 260 -9.02 7.53 -19.16
C GLN A 260 -9.46 6.22 -18.51
N ASN A 261 -8.55 5.23 -18.44
CA ASN A 261 -8.81 3.94 -17.80
C ASN A 261 -9.23 4.06 -16.34
N CYS A 262 -8.70 5.04 -15.58
CA CYS A 262 -9.13 5.27 -14.20
C CYS A 262 -10.60 5.65 -14.11
N PHE A 263 -11.06 6.50 -15.03
CA PHE A 263 -12.45 6.95 -15.08
C PHE A 263 -13.36 5.81 -15.52
N ASP A 264 -12.94 5.04 -16.53
CA ASP A 264 -13.70 3.89 -17.02
C ASP A 264 -13.84 2.80 -15.94
N ASP A 265 -12.78 2.55 -15.16
CA ASP A 265 -12.81 1.63 -14.03
C ASP A 265 -13.76 2.11 -12.94
N PHE A 266 -13.71 3.40 -12.61
CA PHE A 266 -14.59 4.00 -11.60
C PHE A 266 -16.06 3.95 -12.02
N ILE A 267 -16.35 4.25 -13.29
CA ILE A 267 -17.69 4.13 -13.87
C ILE A 267 -18.14 2.67 -13.84
N SER A 268 -17.27 1.72 -14.21
CA SER A 268 -17.58 0.29 -14.19
C SER A 268 -17.90 -0.20 -12.77
N ALA A 269 -17.17 0.27 -11.76
CA ALA A 269 -17.47 -0.01 -10.35
C ALA A 269 -18.83 0.55 -9.94
N ALA A 270 -19.17 1.79 -10.36
CA ALA A 270 -20.48 2.39 -10.10
C ALA A 270 -21.63 1.63 -10.79
N GLU A 271 -21.41 1.09 -11.99
CA GLU A 271 -22.39 0.30 -12.75
C GLU A 271 -22.57 -1.12 -12.22
N TYR A 272 -21.52 -1.70 -11.62
CA TYR A 272 -21.59 -3.00 -10.96
C TYR A 272 -22.46 -2.96 -9.70
N LEU A 273 -22.44 -1.84 -8.98
CA LEU A 273 -23.36 -1.63 -7.86
C LEU A 273 -24.80 -1.66 -8.38
N PRO A 274 -25.73 -2.36 -7.69
CA PRO A 274 -27.12 -2.44 -8.11
C PRO A 274 -27.66 -1.03 -8.43
N LYS A 275 -28.39 -0.90 -9.55
CA LYS A 275 -28.95 0.37 -10.09
C LYS A 275 -29.68 1.28 -9.08
N LYS A 276 -29.99 0.73 -7.91
CA LYS A 276 -30.64 1.42 -6.80
C LYS A 276 -29.68 1.64 -5.62
N LEU A 277 -28.66 0.80 -5.39
CA LEU A 277 -27.65 1.00 -4.34
C LEU A 277 -26.89 2.30 -4.56
N CYS A 278 -26.66 2.61 -5.83
CA CYS A 278 -26.52 3.97 -6.27
C CYS A 278 -27.93 4.47 -6.59
N ILE A 279 -28.60 5.15 -5.66
CA ILE A 279 -29.58 6.12 -6.13
C ILE A 279 -28.72 7.08 -6.97
N PRO A 280 -29.01 7.28 -8.27
CA PRO A 280 -28.27 8.23 -9.12
C PRO A 280 -28.27 9.64 -8.52
N ALA A 281 -29.12 9.82 -7.50
CA ALA A 281 -29.30 10.94 -6.63
C ALA A 281 -28.67 10.81 -5.22
N GLU A 282 -27.62 10.06 -4.86
CA GLU A 282 -27.07 10.18 -3.46
C GLU A 282 -25.64 9.71 -3.21
N ALA A 283 -24.93 9.30 -4.26
CA ALA A 283 -23.52 8.99 -4.15
C ALA A 283 -22.69 10.27 -3.94
N VAL A 284 -22.16 10.47 -2.72
CA VAL A 284 -21.02 11.36 -2.50
C VAL A 284 -19.78 10.61 -2.95
N ALA A 285 -19.40 10.87 -4.19
CA ALA A 285 -18.20 10.32 -4.77
C ALA A 285 -17.05 11.31 -4.50
N SER A 286 -16.11 10.87 -3.65
CA SER A 286 -14.85 11.58 -3.45
C SER A 286 -13.79 10.91 -4.32
N PHE A 287 -13.35 11.64 -5.33
CA PHE A 287 -12.34 11.20 -6.28
C PHE A 287 -11.24 12.25 -6.27
N LEU A 288 -10.13 11.90 -5.63
CA LEU A 288 -8.92 12.71 -5.61
C LEU A 288 -7.93 12.01 -6.52
N LEU A 289 -7.94 12.30 -7.82
CA LEU A 289 -6.72 12.09 -8.59
C LEU A 289 -5.83 13.25 -8.21
N GLY A 290 -4.57 13.01 -7.84
CA GLY A 290 -3.60 14.09 -7.59
C GLY A 290 -3.31 15.03 -8.78
N LEU A 291 -4.19 15.13 -9.79
CA LEU A 291 -4.25 16.18 -10.82
C LEU A 291 -5.67 16.54 -11.31
N THR A 292 -6.75 15.80 -10.98
CA THR A 292 -8.10 16.11 -11.48
C THR A 292 -9.21 15.73 -10.48
N SER A 293 -10.23 16.59 -10.37
CA SER A 293 -11.48 16.34 -9.63
C SER A 293 -12.31 15.23 -10.29
N ILE A 294 -13.35 14.74 -9.61
CA ILE A 294 -14.39 13.85 -10.16
C ILE A 294 -15.15 14.39 -11.40
N ARG A 295 -14.99 15.68 -11.70
CA ARG A 295 -15.67 16.37 -12.81
C ARG A 295 -15.62 15.62 -14.17
N PRO A 296 -14.53 14.97 -14.61
CA PRO A 296 -14.52 14.19 -15.85
C PRO A 296 -15.48 12.99 -15.81
N CYS A 297 -15.56 12.25 -14.70
CA CYS A 297 -16.52 11.14 -14.55
C CYS A 297 -17.96 11.65 -14.61
N MET A 298 -18.24 12.76 -13.92
CA MET A 298 -19.55 13.39 -13.97
C MET A 298 -19.88 13.84 -15.40
N ASN A 299 -18.96 14.47 -16.13
CA ASN A 299 -19.19 14.87 -17.52
C ASN A 299 -19.40 13.69 -18.48
N LEU A 300 -18.71 12.57 -18.26
CA LEU A 300 -18.83 11.38 -19.10
C LEU A 300 -20.15 10.63 -18.88
N ARG A 301 -20.65 10.56 -17.64
CA ARG A 301 -21.92 9.92 -17.27
C ARG A 301 -22.62 10.63 -16.12
N LEU A 302 -23.21 11.79 -16.42
CA LEU A 302 -23.90 12.65 -15.44
C LEU A 302 -25.01 11.92 -14.66
N TRP A 303 -25.68 10.94 -15.27
CA TRP A 303 -26.77 10.20 -14.64
C TRP A 303 -26.33 9.19 -13.58
N LEU A 304 -25.03 8.96 -13.38
CA LEU A 304 -24.51 8.02 -12.38
C LEU A 304 -24.26 8.67 -11.01
N PHE A 305 -24.12 10.00 -10.92
CA PHE A 305 -23.63 10.68 -9.72
C PHE A 305 -24.41 11.97 -9.41
N ARG A 306 -24.75 12.24 -8.13
CA ARG A 306 -25.40 13.48 -7.69
C ARG A 306 -24.45 14.50 -7.09
N GLU A 307 -23.52 14.06 -6.26
CA GLU A 307 -22.57 14.95 -5.60
C GLU A 307 -21.14 14.45 -5.78
N GLY A 308 -20.28 15.38 -6.18
CA GLY A 308 -18.86 15.14 -6.40
C GLY A 308 -18.04 16.06 -5.52
N GLY A 309 -17.13 15.49 -4.73
CA GLY A 309 -16.29 16.23 -3.80
C GLY A 309 -14.80 15.93 -3.99
N GLY A 310 -13.95 16.92 -3.75
CA GLY A 310 -12.49 16.80 -3.76
C GLY A 310 -11.83 18.14 -4.04
N VAL A 311 -10.73 18.44 -3.34
CA VAL A 311 -9.92 19.64 -3.62
C VAL A 311 -9.20 19.40 -4.94
N PRO A 312 -9.51 20.15 -6.00
CA PRO A 312 -8.84 19.94 -7.26
C PRO A 312 -7.47 20.64 -7.23
N LEU A 313 -6.45 19.99 -7.78
CA LEU A 313 -5.24 20.67 -8.23
C LEU A 313 -5.54 21.26 -9.63
N VAL A 314 -6.34 22.33 -9.69
CA VAL A 314 -6.42 23.16 -10.90
C VAL A 314 -5.51 24.36 -10.68
N ASN A 315 -4.41 24.44 -11.43
CA ASN A 315 -3.72 25.70 -11.67
C ASN A 315 -4.39 26.41 -12.85
#